data_AF-A0A965U922-F1
#
_entry.id   AF-A0A965U922-F1
#
_cell.length_a   1.000
_cell.length_b   1.000
_cell.length_c   1.000
_cell.angle_alpha   90.00
_cell.angle_beta   90.00
_cell.angle_gamma   90.00
#
_symmetry.space_group_name_H-M   'P 1'
#
loop_
_entity.id
_entity.type
_entity.pdbx_description
1 polymer ?
#
loop_
_entity_poly.entity_id
_entity_poly.type
_entity_poly.pdbx_seq_one_letter_code
_entity_poly.pdbx_strand_id
1 'polypeptide(L)' 'MTKRELAEAYFSEGYNCCQAVVLAFTEELGLTKEQVARMGSSFGGGVARLREIC' A
#
# COMPACT_ATOMS: atom_id res chain seq x y z
N MET A 1 -9.77 5.56 13.10
CA MET A 1 -8.96 6.14 12.02
C MET A 1 -9.73 6.02 10.72
N THR A 2 -9.71 7.04 9.88
CA THR A 2 -10.21 6.97 8.51
C THR A 2 -9.27 6.14 7.63
N LYS A 3 -9.73 5.63 6.49
CA LYS A 3 -8.88 4.93 5.50
C LYS A 3 -7.71 5.78 5.04
N ARG A 4 -7.94 7.10 4.93
CA ARG A 4 -6.90 8.08 4.64
C ARG A 4 -5.83 8.12 5.73
N GLU A 5 -6.21 8.25 6.99
CA GLU A 5 -5.26 8.28 8.12
C GLU A 5 -4.46 6.97 8.22
N LEU A 6 -5.09 5.82 7.94
CA LEU A 6 -4.40 4.53 7.88
C LEU A 6 -3.37 4.48 6.75
N ALA A 7 -3.74 4.94 5.55
CA ALA A 7 -2.81 4.99 4.41
C ALA A 7 -1.64 5.94 4.69
N GLU A 8 -1.89 7.12 5.28
CA GLU A 8 -0.84 8.06 5.67
C GLU A 8 0.10 7.44 6.73
N ALA A 9 -0.44 6.69 7.70
CA ALA A 9 0.36 5.96 8.69
C ALA A 9 1.23 4.87 8.04
N TYR A 10 0.66 4.04 7.15
CA TYR A 10 1.44 3.00 6.46
C TYR A 10 2.50 3.58 5.53
N PHE A 11 2.22 4.68 4.84
CA PHE A 11 3.24 5.35 4.05
C PHE A 11 4.40 5.84 4.93
N SER A 12 4.09 6.38 6.12
CA SER A 12 5.08 6.81 7.11
C SER A 12 5.87 5.65 7.72
N GLU A 13 5.31 4.43 7.74
CA GLU A 13 6.00 3.18 8.12
C GLU A 13 6.98 2.67 7.04
N GLY A 14 7.04 3.32 5.86
CA GLY A 14 7.97 2.97 4.78
C GLY A 14 7.39 2.06 3.69
N TYR A 15 6.08 1.78 3.73
CA TYR A 15 5.39 1.14 2.61
C TYR A 15 5.32 2.09 1.41
N ASN A 16 5.36 1.54 0.19
CA ASN A 16 5.18 2.36 -1.00
C ASN A 16 3.73 2.89 -1.11
N CYS A 17 3.49 3.83 -2.04
CA CYS A 17 2.18 4.45 -2.26
C CYS A 17 1.04 3.42 -2.46
N CYS A 18 1.25 2.40 -3.30
CA CYS A 18 0.27 1.35 -3.55
C CYS A 18 0.02 0.52 -2.28
N GLN A 19 1.09 0.04 -1.63
CA GLN A 19 1.03 -0.74 -0.39
C GLN A 19 0.27 0.01 0.71
N ALA A 20 0.56 1.30 0.92
CA ALA A 20 -0.09 2.12 1.92
C ALA A 20 -1.61 2.21 1.71
N VAL A 21 -2.06 2.39 0.47
CA VAL A 21 -3.48 2.43 0.13
C VAL A 21 -4.12 1.07 0.32
N VAL A 22 -3.57 -0.01 -0.27
CA VAL A 22 -4.22 -1.34 -0.18
C VAL A 22 -4.26 -1.86 1.27
N LEU A 23 -3.24 -1.55 2.08
CA LEU A 23 -3.20 -1.92 3.50
C LEU A 23 -4.32 -1.26 4.31
N ALA A 24 -4.75 -0.04 3.95
CA ALA A 24 -5.89 0.60 4.59
C ALA A 24 -7.20 -0.20 4.39
N PHE A 25 -7.29 -1.06 3.37
CA PHE A 25 -8.46 -1.90 3.05
C PHE A 25 -8.29 -3.38 3.43
N THR A 26 -7.32 -3.70 4.30
CA THR A 26 -7.03 -5.10 4.70
C THR A 26 -8.27 -5.82 5.25
N GLU A 27 -9.09 -5.13 6.06
CA GLU A 27 -10.31 -5.70 6.65
C GLU A 27 -11.35 -6.10 5.60
N GLU A 28 -11.57 -5.26 4.58
CA GLU A 28 -12.50 -5.52 3.48
C GLU A 28 -12.00 -6.63 2.54
N LEU A 29 -10.68 -6.77 2.40
CA LEU A 29 -10.06 -7.78 1.56
C LEU A 29 -10.12 -9.18 2.19
N GLY A 30 -10.32 -9.29 3.51
CA GLY A 30 -10.31 -10.58 4.21
C GLY A 30 -8.98 -11.33 4.11
N LEU A 31 -7.89 -10.60 3.84
CA LEU A 31 -6.53 -11.13 3.67
C LEU A 31 -5.65 -10.72 4.86
N THR A 32 -4.53 -11.42 5.05
CA THR A 32 -3.54 -10.99 6.05
C THR A 32 -2.81 -9.73 5.58
N LYS A 33 -2.29 -8.96 6.54
CA LYS A 33 -1.50 -7.75 6.26
C LYS A 33 -0.32 -8.06 5.31
N GLU A 34 0.33 -9.20 5.49
CA GLU A 34 1.46 -9.64 4.66
C GLU A 34 1.04 -9.95 3.22
N GLN A 35 -0.12 -10.59 3.03
CA GLN A 35 -0.66 -10.87 1.71
C GLN A 35 -0.96 -9.56 0.96
N VAL A 36 -1.64 -8.62 1.62
CA VAL A 36 -1.98 -7.30 1.07
C VAL A 36 -0.72 -6.48 0.77
N ALA A 37 0.24 -6.44 1.69
CA ALA A 37 1.51 -5.75 1.49
C ALA A 37 2.29 -6.33 0.30
N ARG A 38 2.28 -7.65 0.12
CA ARG A 38 2.97 -8.31 -1.00
C ARG A 38 2.34 -7.95 -2.34
N MET A 39 1.00 -7.83 -2.40
CA MET A 39 0.29 -7.42 -3.63
C MET A 39 0.78 -6.06 -4.14
N GLY A 40 0.98 -5.08 -3.25
CA GLY A 40 1.42 -3.73 -3.62
C GLY A 40 2.93 -3.56 -3.83
N SER A 41 3.75 -4.57 -3.50
CA SER A 41 5.21 -4.40 -3.34
C SER A 41 5.95 -3.93 -4.60
N SER A 42 5.54 -4.40 -5.78
CA SER A 42 6.18 -4.06 -7.06
C SER A 42 5.77 -2.70 -7.64
N PHE A 43 4.75 -2.04 -7.07
CA PHE A 43 4.17 -0.82 -7.66
C PHE A 43 4.88 0.47 -7.24
N GLY A 44 5.83 0.41 -6.30
CA GLY A 44 6.52 1.60 -5.80
C GLY A 44 7.35 2.34 -6.85
N GLY A 45 7.31 3.68 -6.81
CA GLY A 45 8.08 4.55 -7.71
C GLY A 45 7.60 4.53 -9.15
N GLY A 46 6.29 4.33 -9.36
CA GLY A 46 5.70 4.26 -10.69
C GLY A 46 5.89 2.92 -11.40
N VAL A 47 5.82 1.82 -10.63
CA VAL A 47 6.12 0.41 -10.99
C VAL A 47 7.61 0.10 -11.05
N ALA A 48 8.17 -0.27 -9.91
CA ALA A 48 9.58 -0.68 -9.80
C ALA A 48 10.59 0.37 -10.32
N ARG A 49 10.29 1.65 -10.09
CA ARG A 49 11.15 2.81 -10.46
C ARG A 49 11.32 3.07 -11.96
N LEU A 50 10.46 2.48 -12.80
CA LEU A 50 10.43 2.77 -14.22
C LEU A 50 9.80 4.14 -14.55
N ARG A 51 9.01 4.70 -13.62
CA ARG A 51 8.34 6.02 -13.76
C ARG A 51 7.31 6.07 -14.89
N GLU A 52 6.71 4.93 -15.22
CA GLU A 52 5.67 4.82 -16.25
C GLU A 52 4.30 5.23 -15.70
N ILE A 53 4.07 5.02 -14.39
CA ILE A 53 2.84 5.41 -13.69
C ILE A 53 3.15 6.08 -12.34
N CYS A 54 2.13 6.40 -11.53
CA CYS A 54 2.25 7.09 -10.24
C CYS A 54 2.41 6.13 -9.05
#